data_AF-A0A847P1F9-F1
#
_entry.id   AF-A0A847P1F9-F1
#
_cell.length_a   1.000
_cell.length_b   1.000
_cell.length_c   1.000
_cell.angle_alpha   90.00
_cell.angle_beta   90.00
_cell.angle_gamma   90.00
#
_symmetry.space_group_name_H-M   'P 1'
#
loop_
_entity.id
_entity.type
_entity.pdbx_description
1 polymer ?
#
loop_
_entity_poly.entity_id
_entity_poly.type
_entity_poly.pdbx_seq_one_letter_code
_entity_poly.pdbx_strand_id
1 'polypeptide(L)'
;MKKGKLIQILIWMFLVHFYAIGQDEVTVAVPDSTLQLLNLTYNFKEDNNDTTLFFNFSFTRKCQNFFYTIDKDENSIVISFLNAKLGGFIVEDTVLQIDKGPVISLQIKQRIEDKNKEVRGLKPEYYYVTDALLKCSRLPLSENVLKFTEKDDMVSMSLPWPGTQVDRDALYSSPPKKKRKGLIAALAGIGAAGLAGGTVLLFTLLSENEDPNAPLQVNLPVHPANP
;
A
#
# COMPACT_ATOMS: atom_id res chain seq x y z
N MET A 1 44.00 42.67 25.08
CA MET A 1 42.73 42.72 24.31
C MET A 1 42.67 41.75 23.10
N LYS A 2 43.19 40.50 23.15
CA LYS A 2 43.17 39.61 21.95
C LYS A 2 42.61 38.19 22.14
N LYS A 3 42.27 37.75 23.36
CA LYS A 3 41.77 36.37 23.59
C LYS A 3 40.24 36.22 23.39
N GLY A 4 39.46 37.26 23.65
CA GLY A 4 37.98 37.19 23.55
C GLY A 4 37.45 37.06 22.11
N LYS A 5 38.08 37.73 21.13
CA LYS A 5 37.66 37.66 19.72
C LYS A 5 37.91 36.29 19.08
N LEU A 6 38.97 35.59 19.49
CA LEU A 6 39.30 34.27 18.94
C LEU A 6 38.29 33.20 19.35
N ILE A 7 37.84 33.25 20.61
CA ILE A 7 36.82 32.34 21.15
C ILE A 7 35.48 32.58 20.45
N GLN A 8 35.13 33.85 20.20
CA GLN A 8 33.89 34.20 19.52
C GLN A 8 33.85 33.69 18.06
N ILE A 9 34.97 33.78 17.34
CA ILE A 9 35.10 33.25 15.97
C ILE A 9 35.01 31.73 15.95
N LEU A 10 35.66 31.04 16.90
CA LEU A 10 35.59 29.59 17.01
C LEU A 10 34.16 29.10 17.31
N ILE A 11 33.43 29.79 18.19
CA ILE A 11 32.02 29.48 18.49
C ILE A 11 31.14 29.68 17.25
N TRP A 12 31.35 30.76 16.49
CA TRP A 12 30.62 31.00 15.24
C TRP A 12 30.94 29.96 14.16
N MET A 13 32.21 29.57 13.99
CA MET A 13 32.58 28.51 13.05
C MET A 13 31.99 27.16 13.46
N PHE A 14 31.98 26.84 14.76
CA PHE A 14 31.35 25.62 15.27
C PHE A 14 29.83 25.62 15.02
N LEU A 15 29.15 26.73 15.32
CA LEU A 15 27.70 26.87 15.07
C LEU A 15 27.37 26.75 13.58
N VAL A 16 28.15 27.37 12.69
CA VAL A 16 27.94 27.28 11.24
C VAL A 16 28.22 25.87 10.72
N HIS A 17 29.23 25.17 11.25
CA HIS A 17 29.50 23.78 10.88
C HIS A 17 28.38 22.85 11.34
N PHE A 18 27.87 23.01 12.57
CA PHE A 18 26.73 22.23 13.05
C PHE A 18 25.43 22.57 12.32
N TYR A 19 25.24 23.82 11.91
CA TYR A 19 24.08 24.22 11.09
C TYR A 19 24.16 23.64 9.67
N ALA A 20 25.36 23.53 9.10
CA ALA A 20 25.59 22.92 7.78
C ALA A 20 25.53 21.38 7.83
N ILE A 21 25.92 20.76 8.94
CA ILE A 21 25.82 19.29 9.15
C ILE A 21 24.38 18.88 9.51
N GLY A 22 23.57 19.79 10.06
CA GLY A 22 22.15 19.57 10.37
C GLY A 22 21.18 19.73 9.20
N GLN A 23 21.67 20.17 8.03
CA GLN A 23 20.94 20.08 6.77
C GLN A 23 21.31 18.77 6.06
N ASP A 24 21.09 17.64 6.72
CA ASP A 24 20.73 16.45 5.95
C ASP A 24 19.51 16.85 5.13
N GLU A 25 19.67 16.87 3.81
CA GLU A 25 18.62 17.14 2.85
C GLU A 25 17.36 16.41 3.30
N VAL A 26 16.37 17.15 3.80
CA VAL A 26 15.04 16.62 3.97
C VAL A 26 14.58 16.28 2.56
N THR A 27 14.77 15.03 2.14
CA THR A 27 14.26 14.48 0.90
C THR A 27 12.74 14.47 1.02
N VAL A 28 12.14 15.63 0.73
CA VAL A 28 10.69 15.76 0.65
C VAL A 28 10.25 14.87 -0.50
N ALA A 29 9.46 13.85 -0.20
CA ALA A 29 8.83 13.02 -1.22
C ALA A 29 8.09 13.93 -2.20
N VAL A 30 8.37 13.80 -3.50
CA VAL A 30 7.64 14.51 -4.55
C VAL A 30 6.57 13.55 -5.07
N PRO A 31 5.27 13.84 -4.88
CA PRO A 31 4.22 12.95 -5.37
C PRO A 31 4.11 13.03 -6.89
N ASP A 32 3.87 11.89 -7.53
CA ASP A 32 3.64 11.83 -8.99
C ASP A 32 2.23 12.32 -9.34
N SER A 33 1.27 12.04 -8.47
CA SER A 33 -0.12 12.44 -8.63
C SER A 33 -0.74 12.82 -7.29
N THR A 34 -1.85 13.56 -7.36
CA THR A 34 -2.65 13.92 -6.18
C THR A 34 -4.08 13.48 -6.41
N LEU A 35 -4.65 12.69 -5.49
CA LEU A 35 -6.07 12.35 -5.50
C LEU A 35 -6.87 13.62 -5.20
N GLN A 36 -7.70 14.06 -6.15
CA GLN A 36 -8.47 15.30 -6.06
C GLN A 36 -9.93 15.07 -5.71
N LEU A 37 -10.51 14.01 -6.28
CA LEU A 37 -11.94 13.75 -6.17
C LEU A 37 -12.18 12.25 -6.04
N LEU A 38 -13.04 11.92 -5.10
CA LEU A 38 -13.64 10.63 -4.95
C LEU A 38 -15.13 10.79 -5.26
N ASN A 39 -15.62 10.10 -6.29
CA ASN A 39 -17.03 10.10 -6.63
C ASN A 39 -17.60 8.68 -6.52
N LEU A 40 -18.67 8.54 -5.73
CA LEU A 40 -19.40 7.31 -5.57
C LEU A 40 -20.73 7.41 -6.33
N THR A 41 -20.89 6.55 -7.33
CA THR A 41 -22.13 6.45 -8.09
C THR A 41 -22.72 5.05 -8.00
N TYR A 42 -24.03 4.96 -8.18
CA TYR A 42 -24.79 3.73 -8.10
C TYR A 42 -25.61 3.64 -9.37
N ASN A 43 -25.55 2.52 -10.06
CA ASN A 43 -26.46 2.22 -11.14
C ASN A 43 -27.47 1.18 -10.67
N PHE A 44 -28.75 1.58 -10.64
CA PHE A 44 -29.85 0.72 -10.25
C PHE A 44 -30.61 0.25 -11.49
N LYS A 45 -30.82 -1.06 -11.62
CA LYS A 45 -31.64 -1.65 -12.68
C LYS A 45 -32.99 -2.06 -12.10
N GLU A 46 -34.05 -1.40 -12.56
CA GLU A 46 -35.42 -1.64 -12.08
C GLU A 46 -35.91 -3.07 -12.35
N ASP A 47 -35.53 -3.66 -13.50
CA ASP A 47 -36.06 -4.95 -13.95
C ASP A 47 -35.75 -6.13 -13.02
N ASN A 48 -34.62 -6.08 -12.30
CA ASN A 48 -34.16 -7.18 -11.45
C ASN A 48 -33.64 -6.72 -10.08
N ASN A 49 -33.81 -5.43 -9.74
CA ASN A 49 -33.34 -4.82 -8.50
C ASN A 49 -31.81 -4.93 -8.30
N ASP A 50 -31.05 -5.14 -9.38
CA ASP A 50 -29.60 -5.18 -9.34
C ASP A 50 -29.03 -3.77 -9.19
N THR A 51 -28.07 -3.64 -8.28
CA THR A 51 -27.32 -2.40 -8.10
C THR A 51 -25.86 -2.65 -8.48
N THR A 52 -25.19 -1.71 -9.12
CA THR A 52 -23.72 -1.73 -9.25
C THR A 52 -23.17 -0.47 -8.61
N LEU A 53 -22.22 -0.65 -7.69
CA LEU A 53 -21.47 0.43 -7.08
C LEU A 53 -20.28 0.79 -7.95
N PHE A 54 -20.04 2.08 -8.15
CA PHE A 54 -18.87 2.59 -8.86
C PHE A 54 -18.12 3.58 -7.97
N PHE A 55 -16.86 3.28 -7.71
CA PHE A 55 -15.93 4.15 -7.00
C PHE A 55 -14.98 4.75 -8.01
N ASN A 56 -15.04 6.06 -8.21
CA ASN A 56 -14.21 6.77 -9.17
C ASN A 56 -13.20 7.64 -8.41
N PHE A 57 -11.92 7.33 -8.59
CA PHE A 57 -10.79 8.04 -8.01
C PHE A 57 -10.16 8.89 -9.11
N SER A 58 -10.26 10.22 -9.00
CA SER A 58 -9.70 11.16 -9.98
C SER A 58 -8.46 11.85 -9.41
N PHE A 59 -7.43 11.91 -10.24
CA PHE A 59 -6.09 12.38 -9.89
C PHE A 59 -5.71 13.61 -10.72
N THR A 60 -4.77 14.42 -10.24
CA THR A 60 -4.18 15.53 -11.04
C THR A 60 -3.49 15.05 -12.32
N ARG A 61 -2.98 13.82 -12.29
CA ARG A 61 -2.22 13.15 -13.35
C ARG A 61 -2.50 11.67 -13.25
N LYS A 62 -2.31 10.94 -14.36
CA LYS A 62 -2.40 9.47 -14.40
C LYS A 62 -1.68 8.83 -13.22
N CYS A 63 -2.39 8.04 -12.43
CA CYS A 63 -1.80 7.25 -11.35
C CYS A 63 -1.09 6.05 -11.97
N GLN A 64 0.24 6.00 -11.87
CA GLN A 64 1.02 4.98 -12.58
C GLN A 64 0.90 3.59 -11.95
N ASN A 65 0.73 3.51 -10.63
CA ASN A 65 0.79 2.26 -9.89
C ASN A 65 -0.27 2.23 -8.80
N PHE A 66 -1.17 1.26 -8.89
CA PHE A 66 -2.09 0.94 -7.82
C PHE A 66 -2.25 -0.58 -7.69
N PHE A 67 -2.58 -1.02 -6.49
CA PHE A 67 -2.89 -2.42 -6.20
C PHE A 67 -4.12 -2.50 -5.31
N TYR A 68 -4.74 -3.67 -5.25
CA TYR A 68 -5.85 -3.90 -4.36
C TYR A 68 -5.74 -5.25 -3.67
N THR A 69 -6.29 -5.34 -2.46
CA THR A 69 -6.29 -6.55 -1.64
C THR A 69 -7.65 -6.71 -0.97
N ILE A 70 -8.15 -7.95 -0.93
CA ILE A 70 -9.33 -8.31 -0.15
C ILE A 70 -8.87 -8.82 1.22
N ASP A 71 -8.99 -7.99 2.25
CA ASP A 71 -8.67 -8.33 3.63
C ASP A 71 -9.88 -9.01 4.29
N LYS A 72 -9.78 -10.33 4.45
CA LYS A 72 -10.83 -11.16 5.05
C LYS A 72 -10.93 -10.98 6.56
N ASP A 73 -9.85 -10.65 7.25
CA ASP A 73 -9.82 -10.53 8.71
C ASP A 73 -10.48 -9.22 9.17
N GLU A 74 -10.25 -8.15 8.41
CA GLU A 74 -10.84 -6.84 8.64
C GLU A 74 -12.17 -6.60 7.89
N ASN A 75 -12.61 -7.59 7.09
CA ASN A 75 -13.79 -7.51 6.24
C ASN A 75 -13.78 -6.28 5.32
N SER A 76 -12.64 -6.04 4.67
CA SER A 76 -12.45 -4.84 3.85
C SER A 76 -11.70 -5.07 2.55
N ILE A 77 -11.95 -4.19 1.58
CA ILE A 77 -11.16 -4.10 0.36
C ILE A 77 -10.24 -2.90 0.51
N VAL A 78 -8.94 -3.10 0.31
CA VAL A 78 -7.94 -2.02 0.35
C VAL A 78 -7.50 -1.77 -1.08
N ILE A 79 -7.54 -0.51 -1.52
CA ILE A 79 -6.98 -0.07 -2.79
C ILE A 79 -5.87 0.92 -2.46
N SER A 80 -4.66 0.63 -2.87
CA SER A 80 -3.48 1.44 -2.54
C SER A 80 -2.92 2.07 -3.80
N PHE A 81 -2.79 3.40 -3.78
CA PHE A 81 -2.21 4.20 -4.85
C PHE A 81 -0.78 4.61 -4.44
N LEU A 82 0.21 4.15 -5.20
CA LEU A 82 1.62 4.41 -4.92
C LEU A 82 2.07 5.74 -5.51
N ASN A 83 2.93 6.42 -4.75
CA ASN A 83 3.40 7.78 -4.97
C ASN A 83 2.29 8.82 -5.24
N ALA A 84 1.09 8.55 -4.72
CA ALA A 84 -0.08 9.41 -4.82
C ALA A 84 -0.34 10.09 -3.48
N LYS A 85 -0.49 11.42 -3.51
CA LYS A 85 -0.81 12.24 -2.32
C LYS A 85 -2.33 12.47 -2.23
N LEU A 86 -2.87 12.54 -1.02
CA LEU A 86 -4.24 12.97 -0.78
C LEU A 86 -4.34 14.50 -0.92
N GLY A 87 -5.22 14.99 -1.79
CA GLY A 87 -5.42 16.43 -2.02
C GLY A 87 -6.74 16.93 -1.48
N GLY A 88 -6.74 18.01 -0.68
CA GLY A 88 -7.94 18.79 -0.36
C GLY A 88 -9.01 18.12 0.53
N PHE A 89 -8.93 16.81 0.81
CA PHE A 89 -9.85 16.12 1.73
C PHE A 89 -9.53 16.48 3.19
N ILE A 90 -10.54 16.90 3.95
CA ILE A 90 -10.43 17.06 5.41
C ILE A 90 -10.50 15.66 6.04
N VAL A 91 -9.86 15.45 7.19
CA VAL A 91 -9.84 14.15 7.91
C VAL A 91 -11.27 13.64 8.22
N GLU A 92 -12.25 14.52 8.28
CA GLU A 92 -13.67 14.18 8.45
C GLU A 92 -14.30 13.68 7.14
N ASP A 93 -13.90 14.22 5.98
CA ASP A 93 -14.34 13.78 4.65
C ASP A 93 -13.71 12.45 4.24
N THR A 94 -12.59 12.07 4.86
CA THR A 94 -11.95 10.79 4.57
C THR A 94 -12.78 9.59 4.98
N VAL A 95 -13.81 9.72 5.84
CA VAL A 95 -14.70 8.61 6.23
C VAL A 95 -16.13 8.85 5.72
N LEU A 96 -16.49 8.20 4.62
CA LEU A 96 -17.84 8.27 4.05
C LEU A 96 -18.66 7.04 4.44
N GLN A 97 -19.81 7.24 5.07
CA GLN A 97 -20.81 6.18 5.24
C GLN A 97 -21.65 6.04 3.96
N ILE A 98 -21.79 4.81 3.51
CA ILE A 98 -22.37 4.48 2.20
C ILE A 98 -23.69 3.73 2.39
N ASP A 99 -23.76 2.79 3.34
CA ASP A 99 -24.92 1.97 3.74
C ASP A 99 -25.86 1.55 2.58
N LYS A 100 -25.26 1.34 1.40
CA LYS A 100 -25.93 0.99 0.15
C LYS A 100 -25.06 -0.06 -0.54
N GLY A 101 -25.53 -1.29 -0.53
CA GLY A 101 -24.84 -2.44 -1.13
C GLY A 101 -23.89 -3.16 -0.15
N PRO A 102 -22.86 -3.86 -0.66
CA PRO A 102 -21.91 -4.61 0.16
C PRO A 102 -20.92 -3.71 0.92
N VAL A 103 -20.82 -2.42 0.59
CA VAL A 103 -19.89 -1.47 1.23
C VAL A 103 -20.64 -0.64 2.27
N ILE A 104 -20.17 -0.67 3.51
CA ILE A 104 -20.71 0.07 4.66
C ILE A 104 -20.08 1.46 4.70
N SER A 105 -18.76 1.53 4.59
CA SER A 105 -18.03 2.79 4.63
C SER A 105 -16.76 2.75 3.79
N LEU A 106 -16.28 3.94 3.45
CA LEU A 106 -15.04 4.16 2.72
C LEU A 106 -14.16 5.09 3.56
N GLN A 107 -12.94 4.65 3.84
CA GLN A 107 -11.92 5.43 4.53
C GLN A 107 -10.75 5.69 3.60
N ILE A 108 -10.35 6.95 3.39
CA ILE A 108 -9.09 7.25 2.70
C ILE A 108 -8.01 7.63 3.71
N LYS A 109 -6.83 7.01 3.62
CA LYS A 109 -5.70 7.28 4.51
C LYS A 109 -4.46 7.55 3.67
N GLN A 110 -3.65 8.49 4.13
CA GLN A 110 -2.34 8.75 3.54
C GLN A 110 -1.25 8.35 4.52
N ARG A 111 -0.22 7.69 4.01
CA ARG A 111 1.02 7.39 4.75
C ARG A 111 2.23 7.69 3.88
N ILE A 112 3.39 7.86 4.52
CA ILE A 112 4.68 8.02 3.86
C ILE A 112 5.48 6.76 4.16
N GLU A 113 6.00 6.13 3.12
CA GLU A 113 6.82 4.93 3.21
C GLU A 113 8.24 5.22 2.71
N ASP A 114 9.21 4.48 3.23
CA ASP A 114 10.61 4.56 2.81
C ASP A 114 10.95 3.28 2.03
N LYS A 115 11.32 3.42 0.75
CA LYS A 115 11.68 2.29 -0.12
C LYS A 115 12.88 1.52 0.40
N ASN A 116 13.80 2.22 1.05
CA ASN A 116 15.09 1.68 1.47
C ASN A 116 15.09 1.26 2.94
N LYS A 117 13.93 1.26 3.61
CA LYS A 117 13.82 0.96 5.04
C LYS A 117 14.42 -0.39 5.44
N GLU A 118 14.33 -1.39 4.56
CA GLU A 118 14.88 -2.73 4.80
C GLU A 118 16.34 -2.89 4.38
N VAL A 119 16.89 -1.96 3.58
CA VAL A 119 18.22 -2.09 2.97
C VAL A 119 19.25 -1.30 3.77
N ARG A 120 20.15 -2.02 4.46
CA ARG A 120 21.20 -1.39 5.27
C ARG A 120 22.18 -0.61 4.38
N GLY A 121 22.48 0.63 4.77
CA GLY A 121 23.50 1.48 4.15
C GLY A 121 23.00 2.35 2.99
N LEU A 122 21.73 2.21 2.58
CA LEU A 122 21.11 3.14 1.63
C LEU A 122 20.49 4.33 2.36
N LYS A 123 20.47 5.49 1.69
CA LYS A 123 19.76 6.67 2.18
C LYS A 123 18.24 6.43 2.08
N PRO A 124 17.44 6.94 3.03
CA PRO A 124 15.99 6.87 2.94
C PRO A 124 15.46 7.48 1.64
N GLU A 125 14.51 6.80 1.01
CA GLU A 125 13.80 7.29 -0.18
C GLU A 125 12.30 7.23 0.09
N TYR A 126 11.73 8.40 0.39
CA TYR A 126 10.34 8.51 0.79
C TYR A 126 9.40 8.63 -0.41
N TYR A 127 8.23 7.98 -0.33
CA TYR A 127 7.13 8.14 -1.27
C TYR A 127 5.78 8.15 -0.54
N TYR A 128 4.77 8.72 -1.18
CA TYR A 128 3.41 8.74 -0.64
C TYR A 128 2.66 7.46 -0.98
N VAL A 129 1.87 6.96 -0.04
CA VAL A 129 0.88 5.91 -0.30
C VAL A 129 -0.47 6.44 0.16
N THR A 130 -1.45 6.43 -0.74
CA THR A 130 -2.84 6.76 -0.43
C THR A 130 -3.67 5.49 -0.54
N ASP A 131 -4.27 5.06 0.57
CA ASP A 131 -5.12 3.88 0.65
C ASP A 131 -6.60 4.27 0.73
N ALA A 132 -7.41 3.70 -0.15
CA ALA A 132 -8.86 3.68 -0.03
C ALA A 132 -9.30 2.33 0.57
N LEU A 133 -9.77 2.37 1.82
CA LEU A 133 -10.23 1.25 2.61
C LEU A 133 -11.75 1.20 2.59
N LEU A 134 -12.31 0.25 1.84
CA LEU A 134 -13.74 -0.03 1.81
C LEU A 134 -14.07 -1.06 2.88
N LYS A 135 -14.77 -0.65 3.94
CA LYS A 135 -15.34 -1.59 4.92
C LYS A 135 -16.62 -2.18 4.34
N CYS A 136 -16.67 -3.50 4.26
CA CYS A 136 -17.78 -4.21 3.66
C CYS A 136 -18.65 -4.90 4.72
N SER A 137 -19.92 -5.13 4.40
CA SER A 137 -20.81 -6.02 5.16
C SER A 137 -20.61 -7.46 4.72
N ARG A 138 -20.33 -7.67 3.43
CA ARG A 138 -19.98 -8.95 2.83
C ARG A 138 -18.82 -8.76 1.86
N LEU A 139 -17.90 -9.71 1.83
CA LEU A 139 -16.72 -9.63 0.96
C LEU A 139 -16.93 -10.40 -0.32
N PRO A 140 -16.41 -9.91 -1.46
CA PRO A 140 -16.40 -10.70 -2.68
C PRO A 140 -15.69 -12.04 -2.46
N LEU A 141 -16.23 -13.12 -3.02
CA LEU A 141 -15.63 -14.46 -2.92
C LEU A 141 -14.32 -14.58 -3.69
N SER A 142 -14.19 -13.80 -4.77
CA SER A 142 -13.05 -13.79 -5.67
C SER A 142 -12.75 -12.37 -6.11
N GLU A 143 -11.48 -12.12 -6.41
CA GLU A 143 -11.00 -10.87 -7.02
C GLU A 143 -11.71 -10.54 -8.33
N ASN A 144 -12.15 -11.55 -9.08
CA ASN A 144 -12.85 -11.37 -10.36
C ASN A 144 -14.20 -10.64 -10.26
N VAL A 145 -14.77 -10.54 -9.06
CA VAL A 145 -15.99 -9.76 -8.81
C VAL A 145 -15.71 -8.26 -8.88
N LEU A 146 -14.47 -7.85 -8.55
CA LEU A 146 -14.00 -6.48 -8.68
C LEU A 146 -13.54 -6.25 -10.11
N LYS A 147 -14.09 -5.22 -10.76
CA LYS A 147 -13.57 -4.78 -12.05
C LYS A 147 -12.99 -3.40 -11.90
N PHE A 148 -11.73 -3.26 -12.31
CA PHE A 148 -11.05 -1.98 -12.39
C PHE A 148 -11.01 -1.51 -13.83
N THR A 149 -11.19 -0.21 -14.03
CA THR A 149 -11.01 0.45 -15.32
C THR A 149 -10.16 1.69 -15.08
N GLU A 150 -9.07 1.80 -15.81
CA GLU A 150 -8.17 2.93 -15.76
C GLU A 150 -8.32 3.73 -17.07
N LYS A 151 -8.55 5.03 -16.94
CA LYS A 151 -8.62 5.93 -18.08
C LYS A 151 -8.00 7.26 -17.70
N ASP A 152 -6.95 7.64 -18.42
CA ASP A 152 -6.26 8.92 -18.27
C ASP A 152 -5.87 9.21 -16.81
N ASP A 153 -6.59 10.10 -16.14
CA ASP A 153 -6.39 10.57 -14.78
C ASP A 153 -7.38 9.96 -13.76
N MET A 154 -8.08 8.89 -14.15
CA MET A 154 -9.12 8.26 -13.35
C MET A 154 -8.92 6.75 -13.22
N VAL A 155 -9.04 6.26 -11.98
CA VAL A 155 -9.18 4.83 -11.66
C VAL A 155 -10.60 4.59 -11.17
N SER A 156 -11.31 3.67 -11.80
CA SER A 156 -12.69 3.31 -11.45
C SER A 156 -12.76 1.86 -11.00
N MET A 157 -13.45 1.60 -9.89
CA MET A 157 -13.78 0.26 -9.43
C MET A 157 -15.28 0.04 -9.48
N SER A 158 -15.72 -1.04 -10.13
CA SER A 158 -17.12 -1.47 -10.12
C SER A 158 -17.33 -2.71 -9.26
N LEU A 159 -18.39 -2.70 -8.46
CA LEU A 159 -18.76 -3.78 -7.55
C LEU A 159 -20.25 -4.13 -7.71
N PRO A 160 -20.60 -5.31 -8.26
CA PRO A 160 -21.98 -5.69 -8.53
C PRO A 160 -22.70 -6.16 -7.26
N TRP A 161 -23.92 -5.69 -7.03
CA TRP A 161 -24.77 -6.04 -5.90
C TRP A 161 -26.14 -6.53 -6.39
N PRO A 162 -26.28 -7.86 -6.61
CA PRO A 162 -27.51 -8.41 -7.16
C PRO A 162 -28.74 -8.14 -6.29
N GLY A 163 -29.93 -8.10 -6.89
CA GLY A 163 -31.19 -7.92 -6.18
C GLY A 163 -31.59 -9.11 -5.32
N THR A 164 -31.28 -10.33 -5.77
CA THR A 164 -31.69 -11.58 -5.11
C THR A 164 -30.68 -12.06 -4.07
N GLN A 165 -31.16 -12.74 -3.02
CA GLN A 165 -30.30 -13.29 -1.97
C GLN A 165 -29.39 -14.41 -2.50
N VAL A 166 -29.89 -15.24 -3.42
CA VAL A 166 -29.17 -16.39 -4.01
C VAL A 166 -27.96 -15.90 -4.80
N ASP A 167 -28.14 -14.88 -5.64
CA ASP A 167 -27.05 -14.33 -6.45
C ASP A 167 -26.03 -13.57 -5.59
N ARG A 168 -26.48 -12.92 -4.51
CA ARG A 168 -25.58 -12.31 -3.51
C ARG A 168 -24.72 -13.37 -2.82
N ASP A 169 -25.31 -14.49 -2.42
CA ASP A 169 -24.58 -15.58 -1.76
C ASP A 169 -23.58 -16.27 -2.71
N ALA A 170 -23.86 -16.26 -4.02
CA ALA A 170 -22.95 -16.78 -5.05
C ALA A 170 -21.75 -15.86 -5.34
N LEU A 171 -21.86 -14.56 -5.08
CA LEU A 171 -20.79 -13.58 -5.32
C LEU A 171 -20.04 -13.16 -4.05
N TYR A 172 -20.69 -13.24 -2.90
CA TYR A 172 -20.19 -12.70 -1.65
C TYR A 172 -20.14 -13.73 -0.54
N SER A 173 -19.02 -13.76 0.17
CA SER A 173 -18.89 -14.49 1.42
C SER A 173 -19.53 -13.72 2.57
N SER A 174 -20.13 -14.46 3.49
CA SER A 174 -20.47 -13.90 4.78
C SER A 174 -19.20 -13.50 5.53
N PRO A 175 -19.21 -12.38 6.27
CA PRO A 175 -18.07 -12.00 7.08
C PRO A 175 -17.70 -13.16 8.02
N PRO A 176 -16.40 -13.42 8.23
CA PRO A 176 -16.00 -14.50 9.13
C PRO A 176 -16.65 -14.29 10.49
N LYS A 177 -17.41 -15.29 10.97
CA LYS A 177 -17.93 -15.30 12.33
C LYS A 177 -16.70 -15.28 13.25
N LYS A 178 -16.35 -14.11 13.80
CA LYS A 178 -15.24 -13.96 14.74
C LYS A 178 -15.49 -14.91 15.91
N LYS A 179 -14.88 -16.10 15.87
CA LYS A 179 -14.70 -16.93 17.06
C LYS A 179 -13.76 -16.11 17.94
N ARG A 180 -14.31 -15.28 18.83
CA ARG A 180 -13.56 -14.60 19.89
C ARG A 180 -12.97 -15.69 20.80
N LYS A 181 -11.83 -16.24 20.40
CA LYS A 181 -10.85 -16.81 21.33
C LYS A 181 -9.77 -15.74 21.44
N GLY A 182 -9.49 -15.33 22.67
CA GLY A 182 -8.73 -14.12 22.99
C GLY A 182 -7.43 -14.00 22.22
N LEU A 183 -7.31 -12.92 21.45
CA LEU A 183 -6.03 -12.37 21.01
C LEU A 183 -6.21 -10.88 20.73
N ILE A 184 -6.50 -10.13 21.80
CA ILE A 184 -6.26 -8.69 21.83
C ILE A 184 -4.73 -8.53 21.93
N ALA A 185 -4.04 -8.71 20.80
CA ALA A 185 -2.60 -8.43 20.64
C ALA A 185 -2.14 -8.29 19.18
N ALA A 186 -3.00 -8.52 18.17
CA ALA A 186 -2.58 -8.52 16.76
C ALA A 186 -2.74 -7.18 16.02
N LEU A 187 -3.54 -6.23 16.54
CA LEU A 187 -3.82 -4.95 15.84
C LEU A 187 -2.78 -3.85 16.10
N ALA A 188 -1.73 -4.12 16.88
CA ALA A 188 -0.50 -3.31 16.88
C ALA A 188 0.56 -3.85 15.90
N GLY A 189 0.29 -4.97 15.22
CA GLY A 189 1.28 -5.74 14.45
C GLY A 189 1.21 -5.63 12.92
N ILE A 190 0.22 -4.95 12.33
CA ILE A 190 0.13 -4.79 10.87
C ILE A 190 0.99 -3.61 10.36
N GLY A 191 1.46 -2.74 11.27
CA GLY A 191 2.60 -1.84 11.01
C GLY A 191 3.98 -2.50 11.08
N ALA A 192 4.06 -3.78 11.49
CA ALA A 192 5.32 -4.50 11.72
C ALA A 192 5.47 -5.78 10.87
N ALA A 193 4.37 -6.41 10.41
CA ALA A 193 4.44 -7.62 9.57
C ALA A 193 4.76 -7.33 8.09
N GLY A 194 4.66 -6.06 7.66
CA GLY A 194 5.13 -5.62 6.34
C GLY A 194 6.66 -5.56 6.19
N LEU A 195 7.43 -5.76 7.28
CA LEU A 195 8.90 -5.68 7.26
C LEU A 195 9.62 -6.98 7.63
N ALA A 196 8.88 -8.06 7.92
CA ALA A 196 9.46 -9.35 8.29
C ALA A 196 9.21 -10.46 7.25
N GLY A 197 8.22 -10.29 6.37
CA GLY A 197 7.95 -11.26 5.29
C GLY A 197 8.84 -11.11 4.06
N GLY A 198 9.33 -9.90 3.78
CA GLY A 198 10.24 -9.63 2.66
C GLY A 198 11.67 -10.12 2.92
N THR A 199 12.12 -10.11 4.18
CA THR A 199 13.47 -10.52 4.54
C THR A 199 13.63 -12.03 4.70
N VAL A 200 12.59 -12.78 5.07
CA VAL A 200 12.69 -14.25 5.17
C VAL A 200 12.72 -14.91 3.79
N LEU A 201 11.98 -14.39 2.81
CA LEU A 201 12.05 -14.92 1.43
C LEU A 201 13.34 -14.50 0.71
N LEU A 202 13.95 -13.35 1.04
CA LEU A 202 15.28 -13.00 0.54
C LEU A 202 16.40 -13.80 1.24
N PHE A 203 16.32 -14.06 2.55
CA PHE A 203 17.33 -14.84 3.26
C PHE A 203 17.28 -16.33 2.92
N THR A 204 16.12 -16.94 2.70
CA THR A 204 16.06 -18.35 2.28
C THR A 204 16.51 -18.56 0.83
N LEU A 205 16.33 -17.56 -0.05
CA LEU A 205 16.89 -17.60 -1.42
C LEU A 205 18.38 -17.20 -1.50
N LEU A 206 18.94 -16.54 -0.47
CA LEU A 206 20.37 -16.19 -0.37
C LEU A 206 21.17 -17.12 0.55
N SER A 207 20.54 -17.95 1.39
CA SER A 207 21.22 -18.91 2.29
C SER A 207 21.28 -20.34 1.74
N GLU A 208 20.88 -20.58 0.49
CA GLU A 208 21.11 -21.87 -0.19
C GLU A 208 22.38 -21.87 -1.06
N ASN A 209 23.36 -21.02 -0.73
CA ASN A 209 24.73 -21.13 -1.24
C ASN A 209 25.70 -20.51 -0.24
N GLU A 210 26.33 -21.36 0.58
CA GLU A 210 27.78 -21.32 0.89
C GLU A 210 28.06 -22.37 1.97
N ASP A 211 28.38 -23.59 1.52
CA ASP A 211 29.19 -24.50 2.32
C ASP A 211 30.66 -24.15 2.01
N PRO A 212 31.45 -23.56 2.94
CA PRO A 212 32.73 -22.92 2.59
C PRO A 212 33.88 -23.88 2.25
N ASN A 213 33.66 -25.19 2.09
CA ASN A 213 34.73 -26.17 1.96
C ASN A 213 34.43 -27.38 1.04
N ALA A 214 33.63 -27.21 -0.01
CA ALA A 214 33.52 -28.24 -1.05
C ALA A 214 34.46 -27.90 -2.23
N PRO A 215 35.50 -28.71 -2.52
CA PRO A 215 36.31 -28.50 -3.72
C PRO A 215 35.45 -28.67 -4.97
N LEU A 216 35.47 -27.66 -5.85
CA LEU A 216 34.76 -27.63 -7.13
C LEU A 216 35.06 -28.88 -7.97
N GLN A 217 34.12 -29.82 -8.03
CA GLN A 217 34.16 -30.90 -9.01
C GLN A 217 33.64 -30.37 -10.35
N VAL A 218 34.56 -30.08 -11.26
CA VAL A 218 34.24 -29.75 -12.65
C VAL A 218 33.98 -31.06 -13.40
N ASN A 219 32.72 -31.44 -13.54
CA ASN A 219 32.31 -32.47 -14.51
C ASN A 219 32.11 -31.79 -15.87
N LEU A 220 33.15 -31.85 -16.72
CA LEU A 220 33.03 -31.48 -18.12
C LEU A 220 32.19 -32.55 -18.86
N PRO A 221 31.27 -32.16 -19.76
CA PRO A 221 30.55 -33.12 -20.58
C PRO A 221 31.53 -33.82 -21.54
N VAL A 222 31.56 -35.15 -21.48
CA VAL A 222 32.31 -36.00 -22.41
C VAL A 222 31.62 -35.92 -23.76
N HIS A 223 32.30 -35.36 -24.76
CA HIS A 223 31.86 -35.44 -26.15
C HIS A 223 31.87 -36.91 -26.60
N PRO A 224 30.82 -37.42 -27.27
CA PRO A 224 30.88 -38.74 -27.87
C PRO A 224 31.90 -38.71 -29.01
N ALA A 225 32.91 -39.58 -28.95
CA ALA A 225 33.81 -39.81 -30.06
C ALA A 225 33.00 -40.42 -31.22
N ASN A 226 32.93 -39.70 -32.34
CA ASN A 226 32.49 -40.24 -33.62
C ASN A 226 33.59 -41.17 -34.17
N PRO A 227 33.23 -42.18 -34.99
CA PRO A 227 33.99 -43.40 -35.23
C PRO A 227 35.36 -43.22 -35.88
#